data_AF-A0A936ZMX3-F1
#
_entry.id   AF-A0A936ZMX3-F1
#
_cell.length_a   1.000
_cell.length_b   1.000
_cell.length_c   1.000
_cell.angle_alpha   90.00
_cell.angle_beta   90.00
_cell.angle_gamma   90.00
#
_symmetry.space_group_name_H-M   'P 1'
#
loop_
_entity.id
_entity.type
_entity.pdbx_description
1 polymer ?
#
loop_
_entity_poly.entity_id
_entity_poly.type
_entity_poly.pdbx_seq_one_letter_code
_entity_poly.pdbx_strand_id
1 'polypeptide(L)'
;MKPDSLVHLAWHLGVAPSNITKLARRGMPTDDVEAAHEWRARNVGVYIRARPGETDLLREAKTLGVAAVGRPDAVEALRNHYLSLPYHLQLRVRLPMAAWDALTGFTPDGNAQ
;
A
#
# COMPACT_ATOMS: atom_id res chain seq x y z
N MET A 1 -8.47 -0.79 22.70
CA MET A 1 -9.90 -0.68 23.13
C MET A 1 -10.58 -1.97 22.76
N LYS A 2 -11.28 -2.64 23.70
CA LYS A 2 -11.95 -3.92 23.41
C LYS A 2 -13.19 -3.67 22.55
N PRO A 3 -13.41 -4.41 21.45
CA PRO A 3 -14.61 -4.26 20.64
C PRO A 3 -15.78 -4.95 21.35
N ASP A 4 -16.83 -4.19 21.65
CA ASP A 4 -18.02 -4.71 22.36
C ASP A 4 -18.86 -5.69 21.50
N SER A 5 -18.59 -5.79 20.20
CA SER A 5 -19.22 -6.78 19.32
C SER A 5 -18.37 -7.07 18.07
N LEU A 6 -18.59 -8.23 17.45
CA LEU A 6 -17.97 -8.59 16.17
C LEU A 6 -18.33 -7.60 15.05
N VAL A 7 -19.51 -6.98 15.13
CA VAL A 7 -19.94 -5.93 14.20
C VAL A 7 -19.10 -4.68 14.37
N HIS A 8 -18.83 -4.29 15.62
CA HIS A 8 -17.99 -3.14 15.94
C HIS A 8 -16.54 -3.37 15.47
N LEU A 9 -16.01 -4.57 15.68
CA LEU A 9 -14.69 -4.97 15.18
C LEU A 9 -14.63 -4.95 13.64
N ALA A 10 -15.68 -5.42 12.96
CA ALA A 10 -15.77 -5.40 11.50
C ALA A 10 -15.71 -3.98 10.94
N TRP A 11 -16.42 -3.05 11.59
CA TRP A 11 -16.44 -1.65 11.22
C TRP A 11 -15.06 -1.03 11.35
N HIS A 12 -14.36 -1.25 12.47
CA HIS A 12 -12.99 -0.77 12.67
C HIS A 12 -11.98 -1.38 11.69
N LEU A 13 -12.15 -2.64 11.31
CA LEU A 13 -11.27 -3.33 10.37
C LEU A 13 -11.60 -3.05 8.90
N GLY A 14 -12.69 -2.32 8.61
CA GLY A 14 -13.13 -2.01 7.25
C GLY A 14 -13.52 -3.25 6.44
N VAL A 15 -14.10 -4.27 7.09
CA VAL A 15 -14.54 -5.52 6.46
C VAL A 15 -15.99 -5.83 6.78
N ALA A 16 -16.63 -6.66 5.96
CA ALA A 16 -17.97 -7.15 6.25
C ALA A 16 -17.98 -7.99 7.55
N PRO A 17 -19.01 -7.87 8.41
CA PRO A 17 -19.12 -8.67 9.65
C PRO A 17 -19.02 -10.18 9.43
N SER A 18 -19.53 -10.68 8.30
CA SER A 18 -19.46 -12.09 7.91
C SER A 18 -18.02 -12.60 7.68
N ASN A 19 -17.06 -11.70 7.44
CA ASN A 19 -15.66 -12.07 7.30
C ASN A 19 -14.94 -12.18 8.65
N ILE A 20 -15.42 -11.53 9.71
CA ILE A 20 -14.77 -11.57 11.02
C ILE A 20 -14.73 -12.99 11.57
N THR A 21 -15.81 -13.77 11.45
CA THR A 21 -15.83 -15.17 11.89
C THR A 21 -14.79 -16.02 11.13
N LYS A 22 -14.57 -15.74 9.83
CA LYS A 22 -13.55 -16.43 9.03
C LYS A 22 -12.14 -16.02 9.45
N LEU A 23 -11.92 -14.75 9.75
CA LEU A 23 -10.62 -14.23 10.20
C LEU A 23 -10.28 -14.73 11.63
N ALA A 24 -11.26 -14.76 12.52
CA ALA A 24 -11.12 -15.33 13.86
C ALA A 24 -10.73 -16.81 13.80
N ARG A 25 -11.37 -17.60 12.93
CA ARG A 25 -10.98 -19.01 12.68
C ARG A 25 -9.56 -19.18 12.15
N ARG A 26 -8.98 -18.14 11.54
CA ARG A 26 -7.58 -18.13 11.09
C ARG A 26 -6.60 -17.65 12.17
N GLY A 27 -7.08 -17.32 13.36
CA GLY A 27 -6.26 -16.87 14.48
C GLY A 27 -6.18 -15.35 14.64
N MET A 28 -7.07 -14.57 14.00
CA MET A 28 -7.15 -13.13 14.24
C MET A 28 -7.67 -12.87 15.67
N PRO A 29 -6.99 -12.05 16.48
CA PRO A 29 -7.51 -11.60 17.75
C PRO A 29 -8.81 -10.83 17.54
N THR A 30 -9.79 -11.04 18.43
CA THR A 30 -11.14 -10.42 18.32
C THR A 30 -11.51 -9.59 19.53
N ASP A 31 -10.66 -9.58 20.54
CA ASP A 31 -10.78 -8.90 21.80
C ASP A 31 -10.03 -7.55 21.81
N ASP A 32 -9.16 -7.30 20.84
CA ASP A 32 -8.46 -6.04 20.67
C ASP A 32 -8.44 -5.60 19.20
N VAL A 33 -8.90 -4.37 18.95
CA VAL A 33 -9.00 -3.78 17.61
C VAL A 33 -7.62 -3.52 16.98
N GLU A 34 -6.64 -3.06 17.75
CA GLU A 34 -5.28 -2.80 17.26
C GLU A 34 -4.57 -4.12 16.94
N ALA A 35 -4.65 -5.10 17.84
CA ALA A 35 -4.07 -6.42 17.60
C ALA A 35 -4.69 -7.08 16.36
N ALA A 36 -6.00 -6.92 16.15
CA ALA A 36 -6.69 -7.43 14.96
C ALA A 36 -6.22 -6.72 13.68
N HIS A 37 -5.97 -5.41 13.74
CA HIS A 37 -5.40 -4.64 12.63
C HIS A 37 -3.99 -5.10 12.28
N GLU A 38 -3.12 -5.26 13.28
CA GLU A 38 -1.76 -5.76 13.06
C GLU A 38 -1.76 -7.18 12.50
N TRP A 39 -2.57 -8.07 13.09
CA TRP A 39 -2.70 -9.44 12.62
C TRP A 39 -3.17 -9.45 11.16
N ARG A 40 -4.17 -8.63 10.82
CA ARG A 40 -4.68 -8.52 9.45
C ARG A 40 -3.63 -7.99 8.51
N ALA A 41 -2.88 -6.96 8.87
CA ALA A 41 -1.78 -6.42 8.04
C ALA A 41 -0.70 -7.48 7.75
N ARG A 42 -0.38 -8.31 8.75
CA ARG A 42 0.64 -9.38 8.64
C ARG A 42 0.15 -10.63 7.90
N ASN A 43 -1.12 -11.02 8.07
CA ASN A 43 -1.64 -12.34 7.63
C ASN A 43 -2.61 -12.27 6.45
N VAL A 44 -3.26 -11.12 6.28
CA VAL A 44 -4.23 -10.84 5.23
C VAL A 44 -3.71 -9.62 4.50
N GLY A 45 -2.60 -9.81 3.78
CA GLY A 45 -1.93 -8.76 3.02
C GLY A 45 -2.97 -7.89 2.30
N VAL A 46 -2.79 -6.58 2.39
CA VAL A 46 -3.76 -5.52 2.04
C VAL A 46 -4.58 -5.88 0.80
N TYR A 47 -5.70 -6.58 0.99
CA TYR A 47 -6.63 -6.93 -0.08
C TYR A 47 -7.58 -5.76 -0.26
N ILE A 48 -7.03 -4.60 -0.62
CA ILE A 48 -7.80 -3.57 -1.30
C ILE A 48 -8.05 -4.16 -2.68
N ARG A 49 -9.27 -4.68 -2.90
CA ARG A 49 -9.75 -5.06 -4.23
C ARG A 49 -9.40 -3.88 -5.12
N ALA A 50 -8.43 -4.07 -6.01
CA ALA A 50 -8.09 -3.07 -6.99
C ALA A 50 -9.39 -2.78 -7.74
N ARG A 51 -9.90 -1.56 -7.67
CA ARG A 51 -11.03 -1.19 -8.53
C ARG A 51 -10.60 -1.43 -9.98
N PRO A 52 -11.52 -1.76 -10.91
CA PRO A 52 -11.18 -1.82 -12.32
C PRO A 52 -10.40 -0.55 -12.73
N GLY A 53 -9.21 -0.72 -13.31
CA GLY A 53 -8.29 0.38 -13.65
C GLY A 53 -7.15 0.63 -12.65
N GLU A 54 -7.29 0.28 -11.36
CA GLU A 54 -6.20 0.49 -10.38
C GLU A 54 -4.99 -0.41 -10.64
N THR A 55 -5.23 -1.64 -11.15
CA THR A 55 -4.15 -2.54 -11.56
C THR A 55 -3.34 -1.95 -12.72
N ASP A 56 -4.00 -1.27 -13.65
CA ASP A 56 -3.34 -0.65 -14.79
C ASP A 56 -2.54 0.58 -14.37
N LEU A 57 -3.09 1.40 -13.47
CA LEU A 57 -2.36 2.52 -12.85
C LEU A 57 -1.09 2.06 -12.10
N LEU A 58 -1.17 0.95 -11.36
CA LEU A 58 -0.02 0.37 -10.67
C LEU A 58 1.01 -0.22 -11.65
N ARG A 59 0.54 -0.85 -12.74
CA ARG A 59 1.40 -1.38 -13.80
C ARG A 59 2.14 -0.24 -14.50
N GLU A 60 1.43 0.84 -14.84
CA GLU A 60 1.97 2.03 -15.48
C GLU A 60 3.02 2.71 -14.59
N ALA A 61 2.72 2.89 -13.30
CA ALA A 61 3.68 3.43 -12.34
C ALA A 61 4.96 2.59 -12.26
N LYS A 62 4.83 1.25 -12.30
CA LYS A 62 5.98 0.34 -12.33
C LYS A 62 6.78 0.46 -13.63
N THR A 63 6.11 0.56 -14.78
CA THR A 63 6.76 0.73 -16.09
C THR A 63 7.55 2.03 -16.15
N LEU A 64 6.95 3.14 -15.70
CA LEU A 64 7.62 4.43 -15.57
C LEU A 64 8.79 4.36 -14.58
N GLY A 65 8.62 3.62 -13.47
CA GLY A 65 9.66 3.33 -12.50
C GLY A 65 10.91 2.70 -13.11
N VAL A 66 10.72 1.67 -13.94
CA VAL A 66 11.81 1.01 -14.65
C VAL A 66 12.44 1.94 -15.69
N ALA A 67 11.62 2.69 -16.43
CA ALA A 67 12.11 3.63 -17.45
C ALA A 67 12.90 4.81 -16.86
N ALA A 68 12.59 5.23 -15.63
CA ALA A 68 13.24 6.34 -14.93
C ALA A 68 14.65 6.00 -14.41
N VAL A 69 15.04 4.72 -14.35
CA VAL A 69 16.36 4.30 -13.88
C VAL A 69 17.44 4.85 -14.83
N GLY A 70 18.25 5.78 -14.33
CA GLY A 70 19.33 6.43 -15.10
C GLY A 70 18.86 7.41 -16.17
N ARG A 71 17.57 7.81 -16.16
CA ARG A 71 16.95 8.66 -17.18
C ARG A 71 16.18 9.82 -16.54
N PRO A 72 16.81 10.99 -16.36
CA PRO A 72 16.19 12.15 -15.71
C PRO A 72 14.88 12.61 -16.39
N ASP A 73 14.82 12.49 -17.73
CA ASP A 73 13.64 12.80 -18.54
C ASP A 73 12.42 11.93 -18.18
N ALA A 74 12.65 10.68 -17.78
CA ALA A 74 11.60 9.75 -17.39
C ALA A 74 11.24 9.84 -15.89
N VAL A 75 12.10 10.44 -15.05
CA VAL A 75 11.83 10.67 -13.62
C VAL A 75 10.67 11.65 -13.45
N GLU A 76 10.59 12.69 -14.29
CA GLU A 76 9.51 13.67 -14.21
C GLU A 76 8.16 13.08 -14.58
N ALA A 77 8.11 12.24 -15.62
CA ALA A 77 6.92 11.48 -15.98
C ALA A 77 6.48 10.54 -14.86
N LEU A 78 7.43 9.82 -14.24
CA LEU A 78 7.17 8.98 -13.07
C LEU A 78 6.63 9.78 -11.89
N ARG A 79 7.22 10.95 -11.58
CA ARG A 79 6.79 11.83 -10.48
C ARG A 79 5.35 12.31 -10.69
N ASN A 80 5.05 12.83 -11.89
CA ASN A 80 3.72 13.32 -12.22
C ASN A 80 2.67 12.21 -12.13
N HIS A 81 3.00 11.03 -12.67
CA HIS A 81 2.11 9.87 -12.57
C HIS A 81 1.91 9.43 -11.12
N TYR A 82 2.98 9.27 -10.34
CA TYR A 82 2.91 8.83 -8.94
C TYR A 82 2.09 9.79 -8.08
N LEU A 83 2.25 11.10 -8.25
CA LEU A 83 1.48 12.12 -7.52
C LEU A 83 0.01 12.16 -7.94
N SER A 84 -0.32 11.74 -9.17
CA SER A 84 -1.70 11.62 -9.63
C SER A 84 -2.44 10.40 -9.07
N LEU A 85 -1.70 9.41 -8.52
CA LEU A 85 -2.31 8.22 -7.95
C LEU A 85 -3.05 8.55 -6.65
N PRO A 86 -4.22 7.93 -6.41
CA PRO A 86 -4.83 7.89 -5.08
C PRO A 86 -3.83 7.43 -4.01
N TYR A 87 -3.89 8.03 -2.83
CA TYR A 87 -2.94 7.76 -1.73
C TYR A 87 -2.80 6.25 -1.40
N HIS A 88 -3.90 5.49 -1.42
CA HIS A 88 -3.86 4.05 -1.16
C HIS A 88 -3.14 3.24 -2.24
N LEU A 89 -2.99 3.77 -3.45
CA LEU A 89 -2.21 3.16 -4.53
C LEU A 89 -0.74 3.56 -4.45
N GLN A 90 -0.43 4.79 -4.05
CA GLN A 90 0.95 5.24 -3.82
C GLN A 90 1.71 4.30 -2.86
N LEU A 91 1.04 3.83 -1.80
CA LEU A 91 1.59 2.86 -0.83
C LEU A 91 1.80 1.45 -1.41
N ARG A 92 1.19 1.15 -2.55
CA ARG A 92 1.23 -0.16 -3.21
C ARG A 92 2.18 -0.20 -4.41
N VAL A 93 2.64 0.95 -4.91
CA VAL A 93 3.61 0.99 -5.99
C VAL A 93 4.91 0.33 -5.52
N ARG A 94 5.45 -0.57 -6.34
CA ARG A 94 6.74 -1.22 -6.13
C ARG A 94 7.70 -0.78 -7.22
N LEU A 95 8.52 0.22 -6.91
CA LEU A 95 9.55 0.74 -7.80
C LEU A 95 10.92 0.12 -7.48
N PRO A 96 11.84 0.03 -8.46
CA PRO A 96 13.25 -0.20 -8.20
C PRO A 96 13.82 0.85 -7.22
N MET A 97 14.81 0.48 -6.39
CA MET A 97 15.39 1.42 -5.42
C MET A 97 15.94 2.69 -6.08
N ALA A 98 16.68 2.56 -7.18
CA ALA A 98 17.20 3.70 -7.93
C ALA A 98 16.10 4.65 -8.45
N ALA A 99 14.90 4.14 -8.73
CA ALA A 99 13.77 4.97 -9.12
C ALA A 99 13.12 5.67 -7.91
N TRP A 100 13.11 5.03 -6.73
CA TRP A 100 12.71 5.67 -5.48
C TRP A 100 13.67 6.79 -5.10
N ASP A 101 14.97 6.55 -5.22
CA ASP A 101 16.03 7.53 -4.98
C ASP A 101 15.84 8.77 -5.87
N ALA A 102 15.65 8.54 -7.18
CA ALA A 102 15.38 9.60 -8.14
C ALA A 102 14.04 10.34 -7.89
N LEU A 103 12.99 9.63 -7.45
CA LEU A 103 11.68 10.21 -7.15
C LEU A 103 11.71 11.06 -5.87
N THR A 104 12.42 10.61 -4.84
CA THR A 104 12.51 11.31 -3.55
C THR A 104 13.62 12.35 -3.50
N GLY A 105 14.50 12.37 -4.52
CA GLY A 105 15.72 13.17 -4.49
C GLY A 105 16.73 12.66 -3.47
N PHE A 106 16.54 11.44 -2.95
CA PHE A 106 17.48 10.79 -2.06
C PHE A 106 18.61 10.21 -2.90
N THR A 107 19.76 10.89 -2.91
CA THR A 107 21.01 10.26 -3.32
C THR A 107 21.65 9.63 -2.07
N PRO A 108 21.90 8.30 -2.05
CA PRO A 108 22.56 7.64 -0.93
C PRO A 108 23.98 8.18 -0.68
N ASP A 109 24.57 8.82 -1.69
CA ASP A 109 25.82 9.57 -1.57
C ASP A 109 25.52 11.06 -1.39
N GLY A 110 25.67 11.54 -0.16
CA GLY A 110 25.76 12.96 0.16
C GLY A 110 27.07 13.56 -0.37
N ASN A 111 27.17 13.76 -1.68
CA ASN A 111 28.14 14.67 -2.28
C ASN A 111 27.41 15.94 -2.74
N ALA A 112 27.22 16.85 -1.78
CA ALA A 112 27.13 18.26 -2.09
C ALA A 112 28.44 18.68 -2.77
N GLN A 113 28.33 19.28 -3.94
CA GLN A 113 29.38 20.17 -4.46
C GLN A 113 29.48 21.40 -3.56
#